data_AF-A0A806K0U4-F1
#
_entry.id   AF-A0A806K0U4-F1
#
_cell.length_a   1.000
_cell.length_b   1.000
_cell.length_c   1.000
_cell.angle_alpha   90.00
_cell.angle_beta   90.00
_cell.angle_gamma   90.00
#
_symmetry.space_group_name_H-M   'P 1'
#
loop_
_entity.id
_entity.type
_entity.pdbx_description
1 polymer ?
#
loop_
_entity_poly.entity_id
_entity_poly.type
_entity_poly.pdbx_seq_one_letter_code
_entity_poly.pdbx_strand_id
1 'polypeptide(L)'
;MKKAFFCVLVLFLFFTAAVFADRGAIEGVITAYEAVVTEAENVAGMPLIAPDNLSALQQNAEAVAPRVAAIENEREWAIQDAVRLAALNVRFNQAMTAITKKLVQY
;
A
#
# COMPACT_ATOMS: atom_id res chain seq x y z
N MET A 1 -7.30 4.41 -20.01
CA MET A 1 -8.17 4.88 -18.91
C MET A 1 -8.73 3.76 -18.03
N LYS A 2 -9.42 2.72 -18.53
CA LYS A 2 -10.00 1.65 -17.69
C LYS A 2 -8.99 0.82 -16.88
N LYS A 3 -7.77 0.60 -17.38
CA LYS A 3 -6.74 -0.21 -16.72
C LYS A 3 -6.11 0.49 -15.50
N ALA A 4 -5.86 1.80 -15.59
CA ALA A 4 -5.29 2.58 -14.47
C ALA A 4 -6.27 2.69 -13.30
N PHE A 5 -7.56 2.87 -13.58
CA PHE A 5 -8.61 2.88 -12.56
C PHE A 5 -8.71 1.53 -11.82
N PHE A 6 -8.53 0.42 -12.55
CA PHE A 6 -8.53 -0.92 -11.96
C PHE A 6 -7.30 -1.15 -11.05
N CYS A 7 -6.14 -0.61 -11.40
CA CYS A 7 -4.93 -0.68 -10.55
C CYS A 7 -5.12 0.07 -9.23
N VAL A 8 -5.73 1.26 -9.27
CA VAL A 8 -6.03 2.06 -8.06
C VAL A 8 -7.07 1.35 -7.18
N LEU A 9 -8.06 0.69 -7.78
CA LEU A 9 -9.11 -0.05 -7.05
C LEU A 9 -8.55 -1.29 -6.33
N VAL A 10 -7.63 -2.03 -6.97
CA VAL A 10 -6.97 -3.20 -6.36
C VAL A 10 -6.11 -2.80 -5.15
N LEU A 11 -5.47 -1.62 -5.21
CA LEU A 11 -4.69 -1.07 -4.10
C LEU A 11 -5.55 -0.66 -2.88
N PHE A 12 -6.84 -0.40 -3.07
CA PHE A 12 -7.75 0.08 -2.02
C PHE A 12 -8.34 -1.05 -1.15
N LEU A 13 -8.31 -2.29 -1.62
CA LEU A 13 -9.05 -3.43 -1.03
C LEU A 13 -8.27 -4.25 0.02
N PHE A 14 -7.06 -3.85 0.40
CA PHE A 14 -6.13 -4.71 1.15
C PHE A 14 -6.20 -4.68 2.68
N PHE A 15 -7.16 -4.01 3.33
CA PHE A 15 -7.14 -3.91 4.80
C PHE A 15 -8.53 -3.99 5.45
N THR A 16 -8.98 -5.21 5.76
CA THR A 16 -10.04 -5.43 6.77
C THR A 16 -9.78 -6.70 7.60
N ALA A 17 -9.27 -6.48 8.81
CA ALA A 17 -9.55 -7.18 10.08
C ALA A 17 -9.15 -8.67 10.30
N ALA A 18 -8.06 -8.86 11.08
CA ALA A 18 -8.00 -9.48 12.43
C ALA A 18 -7.92 -11.05 12.66
N VAL A 19 -6.73 -11.61 13.06
CA VAL A 19 -6.41 -12.48 14.27
C VAL A 19 -5.54 -13.84 14.15
N PHE A 20 -4.35 -13.95 14.84
CA PHE A 20 -3.28 -14.92 15.43
C PHE A 20 -1.84 -15.40 14.84
N ALA A 21 -0.62 -14.80 15.15
CA ALA A 21 0.71 -14.61 14.41
C ALA A 21 1.89 -14.16 15.29
N ASP A 22 3.11 -14.49 14.83
CA ASP A 22 4.43 -14.18 15.40
C ASP A 22 4.97 -12.75 15.11
N ARG A 23 5.61 -12.11 16.10
CA ARG A 23 5.97 -10.68 16.09
C ARG A 23 7.02 -10.29 15.04
N GLY A 24 7.93 -11.21 14.70
CA GLY A 24 8.96 -10.98 13.67
C GLY A 24 8.38 -10.89 12.25
N ALA A 25 7.26 -11.58 11.99
CA ALA A 25 6.57 -11.52 10.71
C ALA A 25 5.88 -10.14 10.53
N ILE A 26 5.33 -9.59 11.61
CA ILE A 26 4.63 -8.29 11.63
C ILE A 26 5.58 -7.15 11.24
N GLU A 27 6.78 -7.07 11.84
CA GLU A 27 7.76 -6.04 11.49
C GLU A 27 8.19 -6.11 10.03
N GLY A 28 8.38 -7.34 9.51
CA GLY A 28 8.73 -7.57 8.11
C GLY A 28 7.64 -7.09 7.14
N VAL A 29 6.36 -7.23 7.52
CA VAL A 29 5.24 -6.74 6.72
C VAL A 29 5.07 -5.23 6.82
N ILE A 30 5.21 -4.64 8.01
CA ILE A 30 5.19 -3.17 8.15
C ILE A 30 6.31 -2.55 7.31
N THR A 31 7.52 -3.12 7.36
CA THR A 31 8.67 -2.64 6.56
C THR A 31 8.40 -2.78 5.06
N ALA A 32 7.86 -3.91 4.62
CA ALA A 32 7.53 -4.12 3.22
C ALA A 32 6.41 -3.17 2.74
N TYR A 33 5.40 -2.95 3.58
CA TYR A 33 4.32 -2.01 3.29
C TYR A 33 4.84 -0.56 3.25
N GLU A 34 5.71 -0.16 4.18
CA GLU A 34 6.34 1.16 4.19
C GLU A 34 7.15 1.44 2.92
N ALA A 35 7.80 0.43 2.34
CA ALA A 35 8.46 0.56 1.05
C ALA A 35 7.46 0.86 -0.09
N VAL A 36 6.29 0.19 -0.09
CA VAL A 36 5.20 0.47 -1.04
C VAL A 36 4.64 1.88 -0.84
N VAL A 37 4.46 2.31 0.40
CA VAL A 37 3.99 3.68 0.72
C VAL A 37 4.98 4.72 0.22
N THR A 38 6.28 4.51 0.47
CA THR A 38 7.34 5.41 0.01
C THR A 38 7.38 5.49 -1.51
N GLU A 39 7.21 4.36 -2.21
CA GLU A 39 7.14 4.35 -3.67
C GLU A 39 5.89 5.11 -4.17
N ALA A 40 4.73 4.92 -3.53
CA ALA A 40 3.53 5.68 -3.87
C ALA A 40 3.74 7.19 -3.68
N GLU A 41 4.41 7.61 -2.60
CA GLU A 41 4.77 9.02 -2.35
C GLU A 41 5.73 9.55 -3.43
N ASN A 42 6.72 8.76 -3.84
CA ASN A 42 7.64 9.12 -4.92
C ASN A 42 6.89 9.35 -6.24
N VAL A 43 6.02 8.41 -6.63
CA VAL A 43 5.17 8.54 -7.84
C VAL A 43 4.23 9.74 -7.72
N ALA A 44 3.65 9.97 -6.54
CA ALA A 44 2.82 11.14 -6.27
C ALA A 44 3.60 12.46 -6.39
N GLY A 45 4.90 12.46 -6.12
CA GLY A 45 5.79 13.62 -6.27
C GLY A 45 6.16 13.95 -7.72
N MET A 46 6.02 13.01 -8.66
CA MET A 46 6.44 13.21 -10.05
C MET A 46 5.61 14.28 -10.77
N PRO A 47 6.24 15.15 -11.59
CA PRO A 47 5.50 16.17 -12.35
C PRO A 47 4.58 15.55 -13.40
N LEU A 48 4.98 14.41 -13.98
CA LEU A 48 4.19 13.60 -14.90
C LEU A 48 4.31 12.13 -14.46
N ILE A 49 3.18 11.42 -14.40
CA ILE A 49 3.13 10.01 -14.01
C ILE A 49 3.10 9.17 -15.29
N ALA A 50 4.17 8.43 -15.57
CA ALA A 50 4.19 7.50 -16.68
C ALA A 50 3.50 6.17 -16.32
N PRO A 51 2.97 5.43 -17.30
CA PRO A 51 2.38 4.11 -17.06
C PRO A 51 3.32 3.13 -16.37
N ASP A 52 4.62 3.20 -16.67
CA ASP A 52 5.64 2.33 -16.08
C ASP A 52 5.80 2.56 -14.56
N ASN A 53 5.60 3.80 -14.10
CA ASN A 53 5.62 4.12 -12.67
C ASN A 53 4.45 3.44 -11.92
N LEU A 54 3.26 3.46 -12.53
CA LEU A 54 2.08 2.81 -11.98
C LEU A 54 2.21 1.28 -12.00
N SER A 55 2.80 0.74 -13.07
CA SER A 55 3.05 -0.70 -13.18
C SER A 55 4.06 -1.18 -12.14
N ALA A 56 5.14 -0.43 -11.91
CA ALA A 56 6.11 -0.75 -10.88
C ALA A 56 5.49 -0.68 -9.47
N LEU A 57 4.72 0.37 -9.19
CA LEU A 57 3.99 0.50 -7.93
C LEU A 57 3.01 -0.67 -7.71
N GLN A 58 2.27 -1.06 -8.74
CA GLN A 58 1.36 -2.20 -8.69
C GLN A 58 2.10 -3.51 -8.42
N GLN A 59 3.19 -3.80 -9.15
CA GLN A 59 3.98 -5.02 -8.95
C GLN A 59 4.55 -5.10 -7.54
N ASN A 60 5.04 -3.98 -7.00
CA ASN A 60 5.54 -3.91 -5.63
C ASN A 60 4.41 -4.16 -4.60
N ALA A 61 3.23 -3.58 -4.81
CA ALA A 61 2.09 -3.82 -3.94
C ALA A 61 1.61 -5.28 -4.01
N GLU A 62 1.54 -5.87 -5.21
CA GLU A 62 1.16 -7.28 -5.41
C GLU A 62 2.16 -8.25 -4.76
N ALA A 63 3.45 -7.91 -4.73
CA ALA A 63 4.46 -8.71 -4.04
C ALA A 63 4.31 -8.67 -2.50
N VAL A 64 3.73 -7.59 -1.97
CA VAL A 64 3.49 -7.41 -0.53
C VAL A 64 2.13 -7.96 -0.10
N ALA A 65 1.13 -7.95 -0.99
CA ALA A 65 -0.21 -8.49 -0.78
C ALA A 65 -0.27 -9.88 -0.10
N PRO A 66 0.44 -10.93 -0.57
CA PRO A 66 0.39 -12.24 0.06
C PRO A 66 0.98 -12.24 1.48
N ARG A 67 1.91 -11.33 1.77
CA ARG A 67 2.50 -11.18 3.10
C ARG A 67 1.54 -10.50 4.07
N VAL A 68 0.79 -9.50 3.60
CA VAL A 68 -0.28 -8.86 4.39
C VAL A 68 -1.40 -9.87 4.66
N ALA A 69 -1.86 -10.60 3.63
CA ALA A 69 -2.92 -11.61 3.76
C ALA A 69 -2.53 -12.79 4.68
N ALA A 70 -1.24 -13.18 4.67
CA ALA A 70 -0.72 -14.17 5.61
C ALA A 70 -0.79 -13.70 7.07
N ILE A 71 -0.61 -12.39 7.31
CA ILE A 71 -0.70 -11.80 8.66
C ILE A 71 -2.13 -11.43 9.05
N GLU A 72 -3.07 -11.22 8.12
CA GLU A 72 -4.47 -11.00 8.48
C GLU A 72 -5.11 -12.22 9.15
N ASN A 73 -4.66 -13.42 8.77
CA ASN A 73 -5.07 -14.70 9.35
C ASN A 73 -4.30 -15.04 10.63
N GLU A 74 -3.39 -14.16 11.03
CA GLU A 74 -2.50 -14.30 12.15
C GLU A 74 -2.46 -12.92 13.00
N ARG A 75 -1.86 -12.73 14.20
CA ARG A 75 -1.94 -11.74 15.37
C ARG A 75 -1.16 -12.20 16.65
N GLU A 76 -0.38 -11.35 17.27
CA GLU A 76 -0.85 -10.39 18.25
C GLU A 76 -0.13 -9.10 17.90
N TRP A 77 -0.85 -8.13 17.33
CA TRP A 77 -0.23 -6.86 16.95
C TRP A 77 0.00 -6.05 18.22
N ALA A 78 1.23 -5.61 18.46
CA ALA A 78 1.45 -4.61 19.49
C ALA A 78 0.68 -3.34 19.11
N ILE A 79 0.20 -2.59 20.10
CA ILE A 79 -0.47 -1.29 19.87
C ILE A 79 0.41 -0.37 18.99
N GLN A 80 1.73 -0.42 19.19
CA GLN A 80 2.69 0.34 18.40
C GLN A 80 2.68 -0.07 16.91
N ASP A 81 2.58 -1.36 16.61
CA ASP A 81 2.54 -1.89 15.24
C ASP A 81 1.24 -1.49 14.53
N ALA A 82 0.12 -1.53 15.26
CA ALA A 82 -1.17 -1.06 14.76
C ALA A 82 -1.17 0.46 14.48
N VAL A 83 -0.54 1.25 15.35
CA VAL A 83 -0.38 2.71 15.14
C VAL A 83 0.51 2.99 13.93
N ARG A 84 1.61 2.27 13.75
CA ARG A 84 2.48 2.40 12.56
C ARG A 84 1.73 2.06 11.29
N LEU A 85 0.99 0.94 11.28
CA LEU A 85 0.18 0.54 10.14
C LEU A 85 -0.88 1.59 9.80
N ALA A 86 -1.58 2.13 10.80
CA ALA A 86 -2.56 3.20 10.58
C ALA A 86 -1.93 4.46 9.99
N ALA A 87 -0.75 4.87 10.46
CA ALA A 87 -0.02 6.00 9.90
C ALA A 87 0.40 5.76 8.44
N LEU A 88 0.87 4.54 8.12
CA LEU A 88 1.19 4.14 6.75
C LEU A 88 -0.06 4.16 5.85
N ASN A 89 -1.20 3.67 6.32
CA ASN A 89 -2.46 3.72 5.58
C ASN A 89 -2.88 5.16 5.25
N VAL A 90 -2.73 6.10 6.20
CA VAL A 90 -3.02 7.52 5.97
C VAL A 90 -2.10 8.08 4.87
N ARG A 91 -0.80 7.84 4.97
CA ARG A 91 0.19 8.28 3.96
C ARG A 91 -0.10 7.70 2.58
N PHE A 92 -0.36 6.40 2.52
CA PHE A 92 -0.70 5.71 1.28
C PHE A 92 -1.95 6.30 0.62
N ASN A 93 -3.02 6.53 1.39
CA ASN A 93 -4.25 7.14 0.89
C ASN A 93 -4.03 8.55 0.36
N GLN A 94 -3.19 9.35 1.03
CA GLN A 94 -2.82 10.69 0.57
C GLN A 94 -2.06 10.63 -0.76
N ALA A 95 -1.05 9.75 -0.87
CA ALA A 95 -0.28 9.54 -2.09
C ALA A 95 -1.17 9.07 -3.25
N MET A 96 -2.02 8.07 -3.04
CA MET A 96 -2.94 7.55 -4.05
C MET A 96 -3.97 8.60 -4.48
N THR A 97 -4.43 9.46 -3.57
CA THR A 97 -5.30 10.59 -3.90
C THR A 97 -4.58 11.58 -4.81
N ALA A 98 -3.33 11.91 -4.52
CA ALA A 98 -2.53 12.81 -5.35
C ALA A 98 -2.26 12.23 -6.74
N ILE A 99 -1.90 10.93 -6.82
CA ILE A 99 -1.75 10.20 -8.08
C ILE A 99 -3.05 10.26 -8.89
N THR A 100 -4.18 9.93 -8.27
CA THR A 100 -5.49 9.90 -8.94
C THR A 100 -5.87 11.28 -9.47
N LYS A 101 -5.66 12.35 -8.68
CA LYS A 101 -5.91 13.72 -9.13
C LYS A 101 -5.10 14.07 -10.38
N LYS A 102 -3.82 13.69 -10.41
CA LYS A 102 -2.95 13.92 -11.57
C LYS A 102 -3.44 13.13 -12.78
N LEU A 103 -3.84 11.87 -12.61
CA LEU A 103 -4.31 11.02 -13.72
C LEU A 103 -5.67 11.46 -14.32
N VAL A 104 -6.51 12.17 -13.57
CA VAL A 104 -7.82 12.65 -14.04
C VAL A 104 -7.74 14.04 -14.68
N GLN A 105 -6.69 14.80 -14.40
CA GLN A 105 -6.45 16.13 -14.99
C GLN A 105 -5.86 16.07 -16.42
N TYR A 106 -5.43 14.89 -16.87
CA TYR A 106 -5.02 14.58 -18.24
C TYR A 106 -6.09 13.77 -18.98
#